data_AF-A0A2L2LBB7-F1
#
_entry.id   AF-A0A2L2LBB7-F1
#
_cell.length_a   1.000
_cell.length_b   1.000
_cell.length_c   1.000
_cell.angle_alpha   90.00
_cell.angle_beta   90.00
_cell.angle_gamma   90.00
#
_symmetry.space_group_name_H-M   'P 1'
#
loop_
_entity.id
_entity.type
_entity.pdbx_description
1 polymer ?
#
loop_
_entity_poly.entity_id
_entity_poly.type
_entity_poly.pdbx_seq_one_letter_code
_entity_poly.pdbx_strand_id
1 'polypeptide(L)'
;MSIAIWIIVFVLLSVFAVYAWRMSRATDEDNSHDVGQAIMDFARAFPNEAIRSLHMTADGGAAFVRLHDNKAGFMRNMGSHYVCVMIDPERIRVESLESGDGFVVTFFDMPKYSGSYRFKSAGEAAEVSLWLLGSLVEAQDHHDEGPLPSNG
;
A
#
# COMPACT_ATOMS: atom_id res chain seq x y z
N MET A 1 -6.77 41.23 29.24
CA MET A 1 -7.02 39.77 29.12
C MET A 1 -6.38 39.09 30.31
N SER A 2 -7.17 38.39 31.13
CA SER A 2 -6.72 37.82 32.41
C SER A 2 -5.82 36.61 32.21
N ILE A 3 -4.76 36.51 33.02
CA ILE A 3 -3.77 35.41 33.01
C ILE A 3 -4.43 34.03 33.17
N ALA A 4 -5.59 33.98 33.84
CA ALA A 4 -6.40 32.78 34.01
C ALA A 4 -6.88 32.18 32.68
N ILE A 5 -7.21 33.01 31.68
CA ILE A 5 -7.63 32.55 30.35
C ILE A 5 -6.46 31.85 29.64
N TRP A 6 -5.26 32.42 29.74
CA TRP A 6 -4.06 31.82 29.15
C TRP A 6 -3.71 30.47 29.76
N ILE A 7 -3.89 30.31 31.08
CA ILE A 7 -3.67 29.03 31.76
C ILE A 7 -4.65 27.97 31.24
N ILE A 8 -5.94 28.32 31.13
CA ILE A 8 -6.96 27.38 30.63
C ILE A 8 -6.66 26.96 29.19
N VAL A 9 -6.32 27.90 28.32
CA VAL A 9 -5.95 27.62 26.93
C VAL A 9 -4.74 26.69 26.86
N PHE A 10 -3.71 26.94 27.68
CA PHE A 10 -2.50 26.13 27.68
C PHE A 10 -2.75 24.69 28.16
N VAL A 11 -3.62 24.52 29.16
CA VAL A 11 -4.04 23.19 29.65
C VAL A 11 -4.80 22.45 28.56
N LEU A 12 -5.77 23.10 27.91
CA LEU A 12 -6.55 22.50 26.82
C LEU A 12 -5.65 22.09 25.64
N LEU A 13 -4.70 22.95 25.25
CA LEU A 13 -3.76 22.67 24.18
C LEU A 13 -2.81 21.51 24.55
N SER A 14 -2.36 21.44 25.80
CA SER A 14 -1.52 20.35 26.29
C SER A 14 -2.27 19.01 26.30
N VAL A 15 -3.53 18.99 26.74
CA VAL A 15 -4.38 17.78 26.72
C VAL A 15 -4.62 17.34 25.27
N PHE A 16 -4.92 18.27 24.37
CA PHE A 16 -5.10 17.96 22.95
C PHE A 16 -3.81 17.42 22.32
N ALA A 17 -2.65 18.01 22.62
CA ALA A 17 -1.35 17.53 22.15
C ALA A 17 -1.05 16.11 22.65
N VAL A 18 -1.30 15.83 23.93
CA VAL A 18 -1.12 14.47 24.49
C VAL A 18 -2.07 13.47 23.85
N TYR A 19 -3.33 13.87 23.60
CA TYR A 19 -4.32 13.02 22.94
C TYR A 19 -3.92 12.71 21.49
N ALA A 20 -3.53 13.73 20.72
CA ALA A 20 -3.04 13.58 19.35
C ALA A 20 -1.78 12.70 19.29
N TRP A 21 -0.85 12.91 20.22
CA TRP A 21 0.40 12.12 20.27
C TRP A 21 0.14 10.66 20.66
N ARG A 22 -0.79 10.41 21.59
CA ARG A 22 -1.19 9.05 21.97
C ARG A 22 -1.89 8.32 20.82
N MET A 23 -2.77 9.01 20.07
CA MET A 23 -3.45 8.42 18.92
C MET A 23 -2.45 8.06 17.81
N SER A 24 -1.52 8.96 17.49
CA SER A 24 -0.47 8.72 16.49
C SER A 24 0.43 7.55 16.84
N ARG A 25 0.69 7.34 18.14
CA ARG A 25 1.58 6.26 18.60
C ARG A 25 0.89 4.90 18.60
N ALA A 26 -0.40 4.84 18.94
CA ALA A 26 -1.18 3.60 18.86
C ALA A 26 -1.31 3.12 17.41
N THR A 27 -1.48 4.04 16.45
CA THR A 27 -1.57 3.69 15.03
C THR A 27 -0.25 3.22 14.44
N ASP A 28 0.91 3.65 14.94
CA ASP A 28 2.20 3.21 14.40
C ASP A 28 2.66 1.87 14.97
N GLU A 29 2.40 1.59 16.24
CA GLU A 29 2.82 0.35 16.90
C GLU A 29 2.01 -0.85 16.38
N ASP A 30 0.69 -0.69 16.26
CA ASP A 30 -0.22 -1.70 15.71
C ASP A 30 0.07 -1.96 14.22
N ASN A 31 0.21 -0.89 13.43
CA ASN A 31 0.53 -0.98 12.01
C ASN A 31 1.93 -1.58 11.78
N SER A 32 2.89 -1.37 12.69
CA SER A 32 4.22 -2.00 12.57
C SER A 32 4.18 -3.51 12.79
N HIS A 33 3.31 -3.99 13.70
CA HIS A 33 3.06 -5.41 13.90
C HIS A 33 2.43 -6.01 12.65
N ASP A 34 1.40 -5.36 12.13
CA ASP A 34 0.66 -5.78 10.94
C ASP A 34 1.53 -5.83 9.69
N VAL A 35 2.43 -4.86 9.50
CA VAL A 35 3.43 -4.88 8.42
C VAL A 35 4.34 -6.10 8.54
N GLY A 36 4.81 -6.44 9.74
CA GLY A 36 5.65 -7.60 9.97
C GLY A 36 4.94 -8.91 9.61
N GLN A 37 3.67 -9.04 10.02
CA GLN A 37 2.85 -10.21 9.67
C GLN A 37 2.57 -10.27 8.17
N ALA A 38 2.27 -9.14 7.52
CA ALA A 38 2.06 -9.07 6.08
C ALA A 38 3.30 -9.57 5.31
N ILE A 39 4.50 -9.13 5.68
CA ILE A 39 5.75 -9.59 5.05
C ILE A 39 5.90 -11.12 5.18
N MET A 40 5.65 -11.66 6.37
CA MET A 40 5.76 -13.11 6.60
C MET A 40 4.73 -13.92 5.82
N ASP A 41 3.47 -13.47 5.78
CA ASP A 41 2.41 -14.15 5.04
C ASP A 41 2.66 -14.09 3.53
N PHE A 42 3.16 -12.97 3.01
CA PHE A 42 3.53 -12.85 1.60
C PHE A 42 4.70 -13.76 1.23
N ALA A 43 5.79 -13.72 2.02
CA ALA A 43 6.94 -14.58 1.80
C ALA A 43 6.59 -16.08 1.89
N ARG A 44 5.60 -16.44 2.73
CA ARG A 44 5.08 -17.81 2.79
C ARG A 44 4.28 -18.19 1.55
N ALA A 45 3.47 -17.28 1.02
CA ALA A 45 2.67 -17.50 -0.18
C ALA A 45 3.50 -17.54 -1.47
N PHE A 46 4.54 -16.70 -1.56
CA PHE A 46 5.43 -16.56 -2.72
C PHE A 46 6.91 -16.66 -2.30
N PRO A 47 7.40 -17.87 -1.93
CA PRO A 47 8.72 -18.04 -1.33
C PRO A 47 9.90 -17.72 -2.26
N ASN A 48 9.66 -17.71 -3.58
CA ASN A 48 10.69 -17.42 -4.58
C ASN A 48 10.76 -15.92 -4.94
N GLU A 49 9.81 -15.10 -4.47
CA GLU A 49 9.73 -13.68 -4.81
C GLU A 49 10.29 -12.84 -3.67
N ALA A 50 11.33 -12.06 -3.94
CA ALA A 50 11.95 -11.21 -2.93
C ALA A 50 11.20 -9.88 -2.79
N ILE A 51 10.75 -9.56 -1.58
CA ILE A 51 10.09 -8.30 -1.25
C ILE A 51 11.15 -7.19 -1.16
N ARG A 52 10.99 -6.14 -1.98
CA ARG A 52 11.86 -4.95 -1.94
C ARG A 52 11.29 -3.85 -1.04
N SER A 53 9.99 -3.63 -1.13
CA SER A 53 9.28 -2.62 -0.34
C SER A 53 7.82 -2.98 -0.19
N LEU A 54 7.17 -2.44 0.83
CA LEU A 54 5.76 -2.66 1.12
C LEU A 54 5.16 -1.37 1.70
N HIS A 55 4.01 -0.97 1.18
CA HIS A 55 3.23 0.17 1.67
C HIS A 55 1.82 -0.29 2.05
N MET A 56 1.44 -0.07 3.31
CA MET A 56 0.09 -0.30 3.80
C MET A 56 -0.80 0.92 3.55
N THR A 57 -2.08 0.66 3.32
CA THR A 57 -3.09 1.72 3.23
C THR A 57 -3.30 2.36 4.59
N ALA A 58 -3.76 3.62 4.60
CA ALA A 58 -3.94 4.40 5.82
C ALA A 58 -4.93 3.76 6.81
N ASP A 59 -5.85 2.94 6.32
CA ASP A 59 -6.83 2.17 7.11
C ASP A 59 -6.30 0.79 7.55
N GLY A 60 -5.08 0.40 7.16
CA GLY A 60 -4.46 -0.89 7.43
C GLY A 60 -5.14 -2.09 6.75
N GLY A 61 -6.17 -1.84 5.92
CA GLY A 61 -6.98 -2.90 5.32
C GLY A 61 -6.32 -3.60 4.14
N ALA A 62 -5.34 -2.96 3.49
CA ALA A 62 -4.59 -3.52 2.38
C ALA A 62 -3.12 -3.11 2.40
N ALA A 63 -2.29 -3.86 1.69
CA ALA A 63 -0.92 -3.48 1.41
C ALA A 63 -0.57 -3.74 -0.05
N PHE A 64 0.26 -2.88 -0.60
CA PHE A 64 0.88 -3.07 -1.90
C PHE A 64 2.36 -3.38 -1.71
N VAL A 65 2.86 -4.32 -2.49
CA VAL A 65 4.20 -4.88 -2.32
C VAL A 65 4.95 -4.70 -3.61
N ARG A 66 6.17 -4.17 -3.55
CA ARG A 66 7.12 -4.22 -4.66
C ARG A 66 7.99 -5.44 -4.50
N LEU A 67 8.10 -6.20 -5.57
CA LEU A 67 8.93 -7.40 -5.61
C LEU A 67 10.16 -7.16 -6.47
N HIS A 68 10.96 -8.21 -6.56
CA HIS A 68 12.03 -8.34 -7.53
C HIS A 68 11.47 -8.29 -8.97
N ASP A 69 12.30 -7.88 -9.94
CA ASP A 69 11.93 -7.79 -11.38
C ASP A 69 10.73 -6.87 -11.67
N ASN A 70 10.61 -5.75 -10.94
CA ASN A 70 9.53 -4.76 -11.09
C ASN A 70 8.10 -5.31 -10.96
N LYS A 71 7.92 -6.55 -10.49
CA LYS A 71 6.59 -7.10 -10.19
C LYS A 71 5.97 -6.39 -9.00
N ALA A 72 4.64 -6.36 -8.99
CA ALA A 72 3.85 -5.82 -7.90
C ALA A 72 2.94 -6.90 -7.30
N GLY A 73 2.80 -6.86 -5.99
CA GLY A 73 1.90 -7.71 -5.21
C GLY A 73 0.84 -6.87 -4.51
N PHE A 74 -0.28 -7.52 -4.20
CA PHE A 74 -1.38 -6.98 -3.42
C PHE A 74 -1.67 -7.89 -2.24
N MET A 75 -2.00 -7.28 -1.11
CA MET A 75 -2.37 -7.97 0.11
C MET A 75 -3.64 -7.36 0.69
N ARG A 76 -4.55 -8.21 1.14
CA ARG A 76 -5.76 -7.78 1.85
C ARG A 76 -5.81 -8.39 3.25
N ASN A 77 -5.98 -7.54 4.26
CA ASN A 77 -6.13 -7.97 5.64
C ASN A 77 -7.50 -8.67 5.83
N MET A 78 -7.50 -9.89 6.38
CA MET A 78 -8.71 -10.66 6.73
C MET A 78 -8.89 -10.81 8.25
N GLY A 79 -8.24 -9.96 9.04
CA GLY A 79 -8.21 -9.95 10.50
C GLY A 79 -7.11 -10.85 11.09
N SER A 80 -7.08 -12.13 10.71
CA SER A 80 -6.11 -13.10 11.27
C SER A 80 -4.94 -13.44 10.35
N HIS A 81 -5.05 -13.12 9.07
CA HIS A 81 -4.06 -13.40 8.04
C HIS A 81 -4.25 -12.45 6.86
N TYR A 82 -3.27 -12.41 5.97
CA TYR A 82 -3.38 -11.68 4.71
C TYR A 82 -3.68 -12.61 3.53
N VAL A 83 -4.63 -12.22 2.69
CA VAL A 83 -4.76 -12.80 1.35
C VAL A 83 -3.72 -12.12 0.46
N CYS A 84 -2.81 -12.91 -0.09
CA CYS A 84 -1.71 -12.45 -0.93
C CYS A 84 -2.01 -12.76 -2.40
N VAL A 85 -1.79 -11.79 -3.27
CA VAL A 85 -2.08 -11.88 -4.71
C VAL A 85 -0.93 -11.25 -5.48
N MET A 86 -0.47 -11.90 -6.54
CA MET A 86 0.40 -11.27 -7.53
C MET A 86 -0.44 -10.42 -8.46
N ILE A 87 -0.06 -9.16 -8.67
CA ILE A 87 -0.77 -8.29 -9.60
C ILE A 87 -0.32 -8.64 -11.00
N ASP A 88 -1.28 -9.03 -11.83
CA ASP A 88 -1.12 -9.10 -13.28
C ASP A 88 -1.46 -7.70 -13.85
N PRO A 89 -0.47 -6.99 -14.42
CA PRO A 89 -0.66 -5.62 -14.90
C PRO A 89 -1.65 -5.52 -16.07
N GLU A 90 -1.85 -6.58 -16.86
CA GLU A 90 -2.83 -6.59 -17.96
C GLU A 90 -4.26 -6.76 -17.46
N ARG A 91 -4.42 -7.22 -16.21
CA ARG A 91 -5.70 -7.60 -15.61
C ARG A 91 -6.17 -6.62 -14.53
N ILE A 92 -5.59 -5.43 -14.49
CA ILE A 92 -5.99 -4.36 -13.59
C ILE A 92 -6.18 -3.03 -14.31
N ARG A 93 -6.97 -2.14 -13.70
CA ARG A 93 -7.05 -0.72 -14.05
C ARG A 93 -6.81 0.12 -12.80
N VAL A 94 -6.02 1.17 -12.94
CA VAL A 94 -5.69 2.10 -11.86
C VAL A 94 -6.10 3.51 -12.27
N GLU A 95 -6.82 4.20 -11.41
CA GLU A 95 -7.29 5.58 -11.61
C GLU A 95 -6.92 6.42 -10.39
N SER A 96 -6.21 7.53 -10.57
CA SER A 96 -5.81 8.40 -9.45
C SER A 96 -7.03 9.04 -8.78
N LEU A 97 -7.02 9.15 -7.46
CA LEU A 97 -7.99 9.97 -6.74
C LEU A 97 -7.66 11.47 -6.90
N GLU A 98 -8.68 12.32 -6.94
CA GLU A 98 -8.49 13.79 -7.03
C GLU A 98 -7.69 14.36 -5.86
N SER A 99 -7.75 13.72 -4.69
CA SER A 99 -7.01 14.12 -3.49
C SER A 99 -5.51 13.84 -3.56
N GLY A 100 -5.04 13.02 -4.51
CA GLY A 100 -3.62 12.68 -4.70
C GLY A 100 -3.00 11.78 -3.64
N ASP A 101 -3.73 11.46 -2.57
CA ASP A 101 -3.33 10.58 -1.47
C ASP A 101 -3.67 9.09 -1.72
N GLY A 102 -4.04 8.75 -2.96
CA GLY A 102 -4.43 7.39 -3.30
C GLY A 102 -4.97 7.23 -4.72
N PHE A 103 -5.51 6.05 -4.97
CA PHE A 103 -6.05 5.67 -6.28
C PHE A 103 -7.16 4.62 -6.11
N VAL A 104 -7.96 4.46 -7.15
CA VAL A 104 -8.93 3.38 -7.30
C VAL A 104 -8.28 2.28 -8.14
N VAL A 105 -8.32 1.04 -7.63
CA VAL A 105 -7.92 -0.14 -8.42
C VAL A 105 -9.15 -0.96 -8.75
N THR A 106 -9.25 -1.35 -10.01
CA THR A 106 -10.20 -2.34 -10.50
C THR A 106 -9.46 -3.59 -10.92
N PHE A 107 -9.64 -4.68 -10.19
CA PHE A 107 -9.15 -6.02 -10.55
C PHE A 107 -10.21 -6.74 -11.37
N PHE A 108 -9.89 -7.18 -12.59
CA PHE A 108 -10.86 -7.86 -13.45
C PHE A 108 -11.16 -9.29 -12.96
N ASP A 109 -10.15 -10.02 -12.48
CA ASP A 109 -10.31 -11.40 -12.01
C ASP A 109 -10.81 -11.49 -10.57
N MET A 110 -10.62 -10.43 -9.78
CA MET A 110 -10.94 -10.41 -8.36
C MET A 110 -11.73 -9.15 -7.96
N PRO A 111 -12.95 -8.94 -8.49
CA PRO A 111 -13.68 -7.69 -8.28
C PRO A 111 -13.96 -7.35 -6.80
N LYS A 112 -14.00 -8.38 -5.93
CA LYS A 112 -14.15 -8.21 -4.47
C LYS A 112 -13.02 -7.42 -3.79
N TYR A 113 -11.86 -7.30 -4.46
CA TYR A 113 -10.72 -6.52 -3.99
C TYR A 113 -10.56 -5.21 -4.76
N SER A 114 -11.49 -4.88 -5.66
CA SER A 114 -11.52 -3.57 -6.30
C SER A 114 -12.00 -2.51 -5.30
N GLY A 115 -11.46 -1.31 -5.38
CA GLY A 115 -11.86 -0.23 -4.49
C GLY A 115 -10.88 0.94 -4.46
N SER A 116 -11.21 1.93 -3.64
CA SER A 116 -10.33 3.08 -3.37
C SER A 116 -9.34 2.74 -2.27
N TYR A 117 -8.06 2.96 -2.54
CA TYR A 117 -6.95 2.75 -1.61
C TYR A 117 -6.25 4.08 -1.36
N ARG A 118 -6.19 4.47 -0.08
CA ARG A 118 -5.56 5.70 0.39
C ARG A 118 -4.34 5.38 1.25
N PHE A 119 -3.32 6.21 1.16
CA PHE A 119 -2.04 6.05 1.87
C PHE A 119 -1.84 7.18 2.88
N LYS A 120 -0.85 7.05 3.77
CA LYS A 120 -0.61 8.07 4.80
C LYS A 120 -0.11 9.38 4.19
N SER A 121 0.51 9.30 3.01
CA SER A 121 0.96 10.47 2.25
C SER A 121 0.78 10.30 0.74
N ALA A 122 0.71 11.42 0.03
CA ALA A 122 0.74 11.44 -1.43
C ALA A 122 2.05 10.85 -2.01
N GLY A 123 3.16 10.91 -1.26
CA GLY A 123 4.43 10.30 -1.66
C GLY A 123 4.34 8.78 -1.71
N GLU A 124 3.74 8.16 -0.69
CA GLU A 124 3.49 6.70 -0.67
C GLU A 124 2.57 6.29 -1.82
N ALA A 125 1.48 7.04 -2.04
CA ALA A 125 0.54 6.78 -3.14
C ALA A 125 1.23 6.87 -4.51
N ALA A 126 2.08 7.88 -4.72
CA ALA A 126 2.85 8.05 -5.94
C ALA A 126 3.86 6.91 -6.13
N GLU A 127 4.55 6.50 -5.06
CA GLU A 127 5.50 5.41 -5.11
C GLU A 127 4.84 4.07 -5.49
N VAL A 128 3.70 3.73 -4.87
CA VAL A 128 2.94 2.53 -5.23
C VAL A 128 2.44 2.61 -6.67
N SER A 129 1.97 3.78 -7.11
CA SER A 129 1.54 3.98 -8.50
C SER A 129 2.70 3.73 -9.49
N LEU A 130 3.92 4.13 -9.14
CA LEU A 130 5.11 3.85 -9.94
C LEU A 130 5.46 2.36 -9.97
N TRP A 131 5.22 1.61 -8.90
CA TRP A 131 5.42 0.16 -8.91
C TRP A 131 4.44 -0.53 -9.86
N LEU A 132 3.16 -0.12 -9.82
CA LEU A 132 2.14 -0.64 -10.73
C LEU A 132 2.46 -0.30 -12.19
N LEU A 133 2.87 0.94 -12.45
CA LEU A 133 3.32 1.36 -13.78
C LEU A 133 4.56 0.59 -14.25
N GLY A 134 5.55 0.42 -13.38
CA GLY A 134 6.77 -0.35 -13.68
C GLY A 134 6.45 -1.81 -14.02
N SER A 135 5.51 -2.42 -13.30
CA SER A 135 5.06 -3.79 -13.60
C SER A 135 4.41 -3.91 -14.97
N LEU A 136 3.67 -2.88 -15.41
CA LEU A 136 3.06 -2.83 -16.73
C LEU A 136 4.12 -2.70 -17.84
N VAL A 137 5.10 -1.82 -17.68
CA VAL A 137 6.18 -1.66 -18.66
C VAL A 137 6.97 -2.96 -18.83
N GLU A 138 7.32 -3.63 -17.73
CA GLU A 138 8.02 -4.92 -17.76
C GLU A 138 7.21 -6.00 -18.50
N ALA A 139 5.89 -6.03 -18.30
CA ALA A 139 5.02 -6.98 -19.00
C ALA A 139 4.94 -6.69 -20.52
N GLN A 140 4.99 -5.42 -20.93
CA GLN A 140 5.00 -5.04 -22.33
C GLN A 140 6.32 -5.41 -23.03
N ASP A 141 7.46 -5.15 -22.40
CA ASP A 141 8.77 -5.49 -22.96
C ASP A 141 8.90 -7.00 -23.22
N HIS A 142 8.40 -7.83 -22.31
CA HIS A 142 8.35 -9.28 -22.50
C HIS A 142 7.39 -9.75 -23.61
N HIS A 143 6.33 -8.99 -23.90
CA HIS A 143 5.41 -9.31 -25.01
C HIS A 143 6.07 -9.06 -26.38
N ASP A 144 6.90 -8.01 -26.47
CA ASP A 144 7.55 -7.61 -27.71
C ASP A 144 8.76 -8.51 -28.09
N GLU A 145 9.35 -9.23 -27.12
CA GLU A 145 10.40 -10.25 -27.34
C GLU A 145 9.87 -11.61 -27.86
N GLY A 146 8.81 -11.62 -28.68
CA GLY A 146 8.17 -12.82 -29.24
C GLY A 146 9.14 -13.91 -29.75
N PRO A 147 8.70 -15.19 -29.82
CA PRO A 147 9.59 -16.35 -29.90
C PRO A 147 10.63 -16.20 -31.02
N LEU A 148 11.91 -16.34 -30.65
CA LEU A 148 13.04 -16.37 -31.58
C LEU A 148 12.67 -17.21 -32.81
N PRO A 149 12.92 -16.72 -34.04
CA PRO A 149 12.69 -17.52 -35.23
C PRO A 149 13.47 -18.82 -35.06
N SER A 150 12.73 -19.92 -35.07
CA SER A 150 13.27 -21.28 -35.20
C SER A 150 14.12 -21.30 -36.46
N ASN A 151 15.43 -21.12 -36.31
CA ASN A 151 16.37 -21.40 -37.40
C ASN A 151 16.19 -22.87 -37.78
N GLY A 152 15.95 -23.08 -39.07
CA GLY A 152 15.46 -24.31 -39.68
C GLY A 152 16.33 -25.55 -39.50
#